data_AF-A0A017S6Z9-F1
#
_entry.id   AF-A0A017S6Z9-F1
#
_cell.length_a   1.000
_cell.length_b   1.000
_cell.length_c   1.000
_cell.angle_alpha   90.00
_cell.angle_beta   90.00
_cell.angle_gamma   90.00
#
_symmetry.space_group_name_H-M   'P 1'
#
loop_
_entity.id
_entity.type
_entity.pdbx_description
1 polymer ?
#
loop_
_entity_poly.entity_id
_entity_poly.type
_entity_poly.pdbx_seq_one_letter_code
_entity_poly.pdbx_strand_id
1 'polypeptide(L)'
;MSIPNEALQKLLQEIETQAITSQQQLNITKAQITAKQKNARLLELTSKELSTLPKNTKVYEGVGKMFVGVPMQAVDKRMSSENSTLKTEISGLEKKLDYFETTHAKARENLEAILKPRK
;
A
#
# COMPACT_ATOMS: atom_id res chain seq x y z
N MET A 1 6.74 -18.82 39.23
CA MET A 1 6.85 -20.01 38.37
C MET A 1 7.63 -19.62 37.12
N SER A 2 8.87 -20.08 37.02
CA SER A 2 9.76 -19.76 35.90
C SER A 2 9.28 -20.51 34.66
N ILE A 3 9.09 -19.79 33.55
CA ILE A 3 8.82 -20.39 32.24
C ILE A 3 9.95 -21.41 31.97
N PRO A 4 9.64 -22.64 31.53
CA PRO A 4 10.67 -23.61 31.15
C PRO A 4 11.60 -23.00 30.09
N ASN A 5 12.92 -23.15 30.24
CA ASN A 5 13.91 -22.50 29.37
C ASN A 5 13.68 -22.83 27.87
N GLU A 6 13.19 -24.03 27.58
CA GLU A 6 12.82 -24.48 26.22
C GLU A 6 11.58 -23.76 25.66
N ALA A 7 10.58 -23.50 26.50
CA ALA A 7 9.39 -22.73 26.12
C ALA A 7 9.74 -21.25 25.88
N LEU A 8 10.70 -20.71 26.64
CA LEU A 8 11.23 -19.36 26.42
C LEU A 8 11.96 -19.25 25.08
N GLN A 9 12.80 -20.23 24.73
CA GLN A 9 13.50 -20.27 23.44
C GLN A 9 12.54 -20.35 22.25
N LYS A 10 11.52 -21.23 22.32
CA LYS A 10 10.50 -21.33 21.26
C LYS A 10 9.73 -20.02 21.08
N LEU A 11 9.31 -19.39 22.18
CA LEU A 11 8.63 -18.10 22.15
C LEU A 11 9.51 -17.00 21.52
N LEU A 12 10.80 -16.97 21.85
CA LEU A 12 11.74 -15.99 21.30
C LEU A 12 11.89 -16.15 19.79
N GLN A 13 12.03 -17.40 19.31
CA GLN A 13 12.13 -17.72 17.89
C GLN A 13 10.85 -17.34 17.11
N GLU A 14 9.67 -17.56 17.71
CA GLU A 14 8.39 -17.14 17.12
C GLU A 14 8.30 -15.61 17.00
N ILE A 15 8.68 -14.87 18.04
CA ILE A 15 8.66 -13.40 18.03
C ILE A 15 9.66 -12.85 17.01
N GLU A 16 10.87 -13.41 16.91
CA GLU A 16 11.85 -13.04 15.89
C GLU A 16 11.32 -13.27 14.47
N THR A 17 10.69 -14.42 14.24
CA THR A 17 10.06 -14.76 12.96
C THR A 17 8.95 -13.75 12.62
N GLN A 18 8.11 -13.41 13.60
CA GLN A 18 7.05 -12.41 13.43
C GLN A 18 7.61 -11.01 13.14
N ALA A 19 8.71 -10.61 13.78
CA ALA A 19 9.37 -9.33 13.52
C ALA A 19 9.92 -9.26 12.08
N ILE A 20 10.64 -10.29 11.64
CA ILE A 20 11.22 -10.35 10.29
C ILE A 20 10.14 -10.30 9.22
N THR A 21 9.11 -11.15 9.36
CA THR A 21 8.00 -11.22 8.39
C THR A 21 7.21 -9.91 8.34
N SER A 22 6.93 -9.30 9.49
CA SER A 22 6.25 -7.99 9.55
C SER A 22 7.07 -6.91 8.85
N GLN A 23 8.40 -6.87 9.06
CA GLN A 23 9.30 -5.90 8.42
C GLN A 23 9.38 -6.08 6.89
N GLN A 24 9.44 -7.32 6.41
CA GLN A 24 9.41 -7.61 4.97
C GLN A 24 8.11 -7.14 4.33
N GLN A 25 6.98 -7.47 4.96
CA GLN A 25 5.67 -7.11 4.46
C GLN A 25 5.43 -5.59 4.52
N LEU A 26 6.02 -4.90 5.49
CA LEU A 26 6.09 -3.44 5.59
C LEU A 26 6.70 -2.83 4.33
N ASN A 27 7.88 -3.32 3.94
CA ASN A 27 8.63 -2.80 2.79
C ASN A 27 7.85 -3.02 1.48
N ILE A 28 7.25 -4.21 1.32
CA ILE A 28 6.40 -4.52 0.16
C ILE A 28 5.20 -3.57 0.11
N THR A 29 4.53 -3.35 1.24
CA THR A 29 3.34 -2.49 1.32
C THR A 29 3.70 -1.02 1.03
N LYS A 30 4.84 -0.52 1.53
CA LYS A 30 5.36 0.83 1.19
C LYS A 30 5.62 0.98 -0.30
N ALA A 31 6.23 -0.02 -0.94
CA ALA A 31 6.48 -0.01 -2.37
C ALA A 31 5.17 0.01 -3.18
N GLN A 32 4.17 -0.79 -2.77
CA GLN A 32 2.85 -0.81 -3.39
C GLN A 32 2.13 0.53 -3.27
N ILE A 33 2.15 1.16 -2.08
CA ILE A 33 1.58 2.49 -1.86
C ILE A 33 2.23 3.51 -2.79
N THR A 34 3.56 3.54 -2.84
CA THR A 34 4.32 4.49 -3.69
C THR A 34 3.96 4.34 -5.17
N ALA A 35 3.87 3.10 -5.67
CA ALA A 35 3.48 2.82 -7.04
C ALA A 35 2.05 3.30 -7.35
N LYS A 36 1.10 3.03 -6.43
CA LYS A 36 -0.31 3.44 -6.59
C LYS A 36 -0.49 4.94 -6.49
N GLN A 37 0.21 5.62 -5.59
CA GLN A 37 0.23 7.08 -5.47
C GLN A 37 0.76 7.74 -6.75
N LYS A 38 1.80 7.18 -7.37
CA LYS A 38 2.30 7.65 -8.67
C LYS A 38 1.21 7.55 -9.75
N ASN A 39 0.52 6.42 -9.83
CA ASN A 39 -0.56 6.23 -10.81
C ASN A 39 -1.74 7.18 -10.56
N ALA A 40 -2.15 7.38 -9.31
CA ALA A 40 -3.20 8.32 -8.95
C ALA A 40 -2.84 9.76 -9.36
N ARG A 41 -1.59 10.17 -9.15
CA ARG A 41 -1.09 11.47 -9.57
C ARG A 41 -1.07 11.63 -11.09
N LEU A 42 -0.65 10.59 -11.83
CA LEU A 42 -0.70 10.62 -13.29
C LEU A 42 -2.13 10.81 -13.79
N LEU A 43 -3.08 10.04 -13.22
CA LEU A 43 -4.49 10.11 -13.59
C LEU A 43 -5.11 11.48 -13.29
N GLU A 44 -4.76 12.08 -12.14
CA GLU A 44 -5.20 13.43 -11.77
C GLU A 44 -4.67 14.48 -12.75
N LEU A 45 -3.39 14.40 -13.12
CA LEU A 45 -2.79 15.30 -14.11
C LEU A 45 -3.45 15.17 -15.48
N THR A 46 -3.64 13.94 -15.97
CA THR A 46 -4.33 13.69 -17.24
C THR A 46 -5.77 14.20 -17.21
N SER A 47 -6.49 14.02 -16.08
CA SER A 47 -7.87 14.51 -15.96
C SER A 47 -7.92 16.04 -15.98
N LYS A 48 -6.96 16.69 -15.31
CA LYS A 48 -6.81 18.14 -15.33
C LYS A 48 -6.51 18.64 -16.74
N GLU A 49 -5.57 18.02 -17.45
CA GLU A 49 -5.25 18.39 -18.84
C GLU A 49 -6.47 18.25 -19.76
N LEU A 50 -7.18 17.11 -19.70
CA LEU A 50 -8.40 16.90 -20.48
C LEU A 50 -9.47 17.96 -20.19
N SER A 51 -9.64 18.34 -18.91
CA SER A 51 -10.63 19.36 -18.52
C SER A 51 -10.34 20.75 -19.09
N THR A 52 -9.10 21.04 -19.49
CA THR A 52 -8.74 22.32 -20.13
C THR A 52 -9.06 22.34 -21.63
N LEU A 53 -9.35 21.20 -22.24
CA LEU A 53 -9.64 21.11 -23.66
C LEU A 53 -11.10 21.49 -23.97
N PRO A 54 -11.38 22.05 -25.16
CA PRO A 54 -12.74 22.29 -25.61
C PRO A 54 -13.56 20.99 -25.63
N LYS A 55 -14.84 21.07 -25.24
CA LYS A 55 -15.75 19.89 -25.16
C LYS A 55 -15.93 19.12 -26.49
N ASN A 56 -15.65 19.77 -27.62
CA ASN A 56 -15.78 19.16 -28.96
C ASN A 56 -14.47 18.49 -29.45
N THR A 57 -13.47 18.37 -28.57
CA THR A 57 -12.19 17.76 -28.92
C THR A 57 -12.37 16.25 -29.09
N LYS A 58 -11.85 15.72 -30.20
CA LYS A 58 -11.84 14.27 -30.43
C LYS A 58 -10.82 13.62 -29.51
N VAL A 59 -11.26 12.72 -28.65
CA VAL A 59 -10.41 11.98 -27.71
C VAL A 59 -10.25 10.55 -28.22
N TYR A 60 -9.03 10.03 -28.09
CA TYR A 60 -8.68 8.66 -28.49
C TYR A 60 -7.97 7.95 -27.34
N GLU A 61 -8.39 6.74 -27.03
CA GLU A 61 -7.77 5.90 -26.00
C GLU A 61 -6.98 4.75 -26.64
N GLY A 62 -5.80 4.46 -26.07
CA GLY A 62 -4.96 3.36 -26.52
C GLY A 62 -5.48 2.01 -26.01
N VAL A 63 -5.66 1.05 -26.92
CA VAL A 63 -6.05 -0.35 -26.64
C VAL A 63 -4.93 -1.32 -27.03
N GLY A 64 -3.69 -0.97 -26.68
CA GLY A 64 -2.47 -1.69 -27.09
C GLY A 64 -1.77 -0.95 -28.24
N LYS A 65 -1.70 -1.56 -29.43
CA LYS A 65 -1.07 -0.95 -30.63
C LYS A 65 -2.01 -0.07 -31.45
N MET A 66 -3.27 0.05 -31.04
CA MET A 66 -4.32 0.82 -31.72
C MET A 66 -4.88 1.92 -30.81
N PHE A 67 -5.47 2.95 -31.42
CA PHE A 67 -6.18 4.02 -30.74
C PHE A 67 -7.62 4.06 -31.23
N VAL A 68 -8.58 4.09 -30.31
CA VAL A 68 -10.01 4.10 -30.61
C VAL A 68 -10.61 5.43 -30.15
N GLY A 69 -11.46 6.03 -30.98
CA GLY A 69 -12.16 7.26 -30.63
C GLY A 69 -13.20 6.99 -29.54
N VAL A 70 -13.14 7.75 -28.45
CA VAL A 70 -14.03 7.60 -27.30
C VAL A 70 -14.65 8.95 -26.95
N PRO A 71 -15.95 9.03 -26.62
CA PRO A 71 -16.56 10.27 -26.15
C PRO A 71 -15.88 10.78 -24.88
N MET A 72 -15.60 12.09 -24.82
CA MET A 72 -14.92 12.73 -23.67
C MET A 72 -15.62 12.43 -22.33
N GLN A 73 -16.96 12.43 -22.30
CA GLN A 73 -17.73 12.08 -21.10
C GLN A 73 -17.48 10.65 -20.60
N ALA A 74 -17.26 9.70 -21.51
CA ALA A 74 -16.97 8.32 -21.14
C ALA A 74 -15.57 8.21 -20.53
N VAL A 75 -14.59 8.95 -21.07
CA VAL A 75 -13.24 9.06 -20.54
C VAL A 75 -13.27 9.67 -19.14
N ASP A 76 -13.96 10.81 -18.95
CA ASP A 76 -14.08 11.47 -17.65
C ASP A 76 -14.68 10.56 -16.59
N LYS A 77 -15.76 9.84 -16.92
CA LYS A 77 -16.42 8.89 -16.02
C LYS A 77 -15.48 7.74 -15.65
N ARG A 78 -14.74 7.19 -16.62
CA ARG A 78 -13.75 6.13 -16.40
C ARG A 78 -12.64 6.60 -15.46
N MET A 79 -12.06 7.76 -15.75
CA MET A 79 -10.98 8.34 -14.94
C MET A 79 -11.45 8.67 -13.51
N SER A 80 -12.67 9.19 -13.33
CA SER A 80 -13.22 9.43 -12.00
C SER A 80 -13.40 8.12 -11.21
N SER A 81 -13.90 7.07 -11.86
CA SER A 81 -14.05 5.75 -11.24
C SER A 81 -12.69 5.16 -10.85
N GLU A 82 -11.71 5.23 -11.75
CA GLU A 82 -10.35 4.74 -11.52
C GLU A 82 -9.67 5.49 -10.36
N ASN A 83 -9.83 6.82 -10.28
CA ASN A 83 -9.29 7.62 -9.19
C ASN A 83 -9.91 7.24 -7.84
N SER A 84 -11.23 7.05 -7.78
CA SER A 84 -11.91 6.61 -6.55
C SER A 84 -11.44 5.22 -6.09
N THR A 85 -11.21 4.32 -7.04
CA THR A 85 -10.70 2.96 -6.79
C THR A 85 -9.28 3.03 -6.23
N LEU A 86 -8.39 3.79 -6.89
CA LEU A 86 -7.00 3.96 -6.43
C LEU A 86 -6.93 4.59 -5.04
N LYS A 87 -7.77 5.58 -4.72
CA LYS A 87 -7.85 6.17 -3.37
C LYS A 87 -8.26 5.14 -2.32
N THR A 88 -9.24 4.30 -2.65
CA THR A 88 -9.72 3.23 -1.75
C THR A 88 -8.63 2.18 -1.53
N GLU A 89 -7.94 1.76 -2.59
CA GLU A 89 -6.81 0.82 -2.50
C GLU A 89 -5.66 1.38 -1.66
N ILE A 90 -5.28 2.64 -1.88
CA ILE A 90 -4.24 3.32 -1.09
C ILE A 90 -4.63 3.34 0.39
N SER A 91 -5.85 3.75 0.74
CA SER A 91 -6.32 3.76 2.13
C SER A 91 -6.32 2.36 2.75
N GLY A 92 -6.67 1.33 1.97
CA GLY A 92 -6.59 -0.06 2.41
C GLY A 92 -5.14 -0.50 2.69
N LEU A 93 -4.19 -0.13 1.82
CA LEU A 93 -2.78 -0.42 2.00
C LEU A 93 -2.18 0.36 3.19
N GLU A 94 -2.60 1.60 3.43
CA GLU A 94 -2.17 2.39 4.59
C GLU A 94 -2.60 1.75 5.91
N LYS A 95 -3.83 1.23 6.01
CA LYS A 95 -4.28 0.46 7.17
C LYS A 95 -3.44 -0.81 7.37
N LYS A 96 -3.12 -1.50 6.27
CA LYS A 96 -2.27 -2.69 6.30
C LYS A 96 -0.85 -2.35 6.74
N LEU A 97 -0.35 -1.19 6.33
CA LEU A 97 0.96 -0.67 6.70
C LEU A 97 1.04 -0.42 8.21
N ASP A 98 0.06 0.31 8.75
CA ASP A 98 -0.04 0.64 10.17
C ASP A 98 -0.12 -0.63 11.04
N TYR A 99 -0.86 -1.64 10.59
CA TYR A 99 -0.90 -2.94 11.24
C TYR A 99 0.49 -3.60 11.32
N PHE A 100 1.26 -3.62 10.23
CA PHE A 100 2.61 -4.20 10.25
C PHE A 100 3.61 -3.35 11.03
N GLU A 101 3.49 -2.02 11.01
CA GLU A 101 4.31 -1.12 11.84
C GLU A 101 4.07 -1.39 13.32
N THR A 102 2.80 -1.44 13.75
CA THR A 102 2.42 -1.75 15.13
C THR A 102 2.86 -3.16 15.54
N THR A 103 2.68 -4.15 14.67
CA THR A 103 3.06 -5.54 14.94
C THR A 103 4.58 -5.67 15.09
N HIS A 104 5.34 -5.05 14.20
CA HIS A 104 6.81 -5.04 14.27
C HIS A 104 7.30 -4.32 15.53
N ALA A 105 6.72 -3.17 15.88
CA ALA A 105 7.07 -2.43 17.10
C ALA A 105 6.83 -3.27 18.36
N LYS A 106 5.65 -3.90 18.48
CA LYS A 106 5.32 -4.79 19.61
C LYS A 106 6.23 -6.02 19.68
N ALA A 107 6.56 -6.62 18.53
CA ALA A 107 7.49 -7.75 18.50
C ALA A 107 8.87 -7.35 19.01
N ARG A 108 9.38 -6.17 18.64
CA ARG A 108 10.65 -5.65 19.15
C ARG A 108 10.62 -5.33 20.65
N GLU A 109 9.54 -4.70 21.13
CA GLU A 109 9.36 -4.41 22.55
C GLU A 109 9.36 -5.70 23.38
N ASN A 110 8.66 -6.74 22.91
CA ASN A 110 8.64 -8.04 23.55
C ASN A 110 10.04 -8.69 23.59
N LEU A 111 10.80 -8.62 22.50
CA LEU A 111 12.19 -9.12 22.48
C LEU A 111 13.07 -8.37 23.48
N GLU A 112 13.00 -7.04 23.52
CA GLU A 112 13.77 -6.24 24.48
C GLU A 112 13.39 -6.52 25.93
N ALA A 113 12.11 -6.75 26.22
CA ALA A 113 11.63 -7.11 27.56
C ALA A 113 12.15 -8.47 28.02
N ILE A 114 12.23 -9.45 27.11
CA ILE A 114 12.76 -10.80 27.40
C ILE A 114 14.29 -10.76 27.59
N LEU A 115 15.00 -9.93 26.82
CA LEU A 115 16.46 -9.82 26.85
C LEU A 115 17.00 -8.89 27.94
N LYS A 116 16.17 -8.01 28.52
CA LYS A 116 16.58 -7.13 29.62
C LYS A 116 16.97 -7.96 30.84
N PRO A 117 18.20 -7.82 31.37
CA PRO A 117 18.59 -8.51 32.59
C PRO A 117 17.72 -8.00 33.75
N ARG A 118 17.08 -8.93 34.47
CA ARG A 118 16.42 -8.66 35.75
C ARG A 118 17.51 -8.16 36.71
N LYS A 119 17.46 -6.88 37.09
CA LYS A 119 18.21 -6.39 38.24
C LYS A 119 17.68 -7.04 39.52
#